data_AF-A0AAD6ZCI4-F1
#
_entry.id   AF-A0AAD6ZCI4-F1
#
_cell.length_a   1.000
_cell.length_b   1.000
_cell.length_c   1.000
_cell.angle_alpha   90.00
_cell.angle_beta   90.00
_cell.angle_gamma   90.00
#
_symmetry.space_group_name_H-M   'P 1'
#
loop_
_entity.id
_entity.type
_entity.pdbx_description
1 polymer ?
#
loop_
_entity_poly.entity_id
_entity_poly.type
_entity_poly.pdbx_seq_one_letter_code
_entity_poly.pdbx_strand_id
1 'polypeptide(L)'
;MDVHRSRAECMVRLGGTSKKHGDLLKAVEFWETARPLFERSYQGKQVNNIDERLESVGGDVQEQNKANLAHLTELDAPSGTVEKVDNEDLKVTNSNDKKNELVAV
;
A
#
# COMPACT_ATOMS: atom_id res chain seq x y z
N MET A 1 10.65 31.85 12.02
CA MET A 1 9.95 30.99 11.04
C MET A 1 9.76 29.63 11.67
N ASP A 2 8.56 29.06 11.61
CA ASP A 2 8.30 27.70 12.12
C ASP A 2 8.74 26.66 11.07
N VAL A 3 9.80 25.92 11.39
CA VAL A 3 10.41 24.91 10.50
C VAL A 3 9.45 23.75 10.24
N HIS A 4 8.63 23.39 11.23
CA HIS A 4 7.63 22.32 11.08
C HIS A 4 6.54 22.74 10.11
N ARG A 5 6.03 23.97 10.25
CA ARG A 5 5.06 24.54 9.31
C ARG A 5 5.61 24.61 7.89
N SER A 6 6.81 25.16 7.71
CA SER A 6 7.41 25.30 6.37
C SER A 6 7.65 23.94 5.71
N ARG A 7 8.08 22.93 6.48
CA ARG A 7 8.25 21.56 5.98
C ARG A 7 6.91 20.92 5.63
N ALA A 8 5.89 21.13 6.45
CA ALA A 8 4.54 20.63 6.20
C ALA A 8 3.97 21.21 4.90
N GLU A 9 4.07 22.52 4.70
CA GLU A 9 3.63 23.20 3.47
C GLU A 9 4.35 22.67 2.23
N CYS A 10 5.64 22.32 2.34
CA CYS A 10 6.39 21.68 1.27
C CYS A 10 5.80 20.30 0.92
N MET A 11 5.58 19.45 1.93
CA MET A 11 4.99 18.12 1.74
C MET A 11 3.58 18.19 1.12
N VAL A 12 2.76 19.16 1.53
CA VAL A 12 1.43 19.40 0.92
C VAL A 12 1.54 19.68 -0.58
N ARG A 13 2.50 20.51 -0.99
CA ARG A 13 2.72 20.85 -2.39
C ARG A 13 3.22 19.64 -3.18
N LEU A 14 4.16 18.87 -2.62
CA LEU A 14 4.65 17.64 -3.24
C LEU A 14 3.51 16.63 -3.45
N GLY A 15 2.68 16.41 -2.44
CA GLY A 15 1.51 15.52 -2.58
C GLY A 15 0.50 16.02 -3.61
N GLY A 16 0.27 17.33 -3.68
CA GLY A 16 -0.56 17.94 -4.72
C GLY A 16 0.00 17.73 -6.14
N THR A 17 1.32 17.83 -6.29
CA THR A 17 2.00 17.54 -7.56
C THR A 17 1.90 16.06 -7.93
N SER A 18 2.16 15.14 -6.99
CA SER A 18 2.00 13.69 -7.22
C SER A 18 0.59 13.33 -7.65
N LYS A 19 -0.45 13.89 -6.99
CA LYS A 19 -1.85 13.70 -7.39
C LYS A 19 -2.12 14.17 -8.82
N LYS A 20 -1.58 15.33 -9.22
CA LYS A 20 -1.72 15.83 -10.61
C LYS A 20 -1.05 14.94 -11.65
N HIS A 21 0.01 14.23 -11.26
CA HIS A 21 0.67 13.23 -12.11
C HIS A 21 0.02 11.84 -12.06
N GLY A 22 -1.06 11.67 -11.32
CA GLY A 22 -1.76 10.39 -11.17
C GLY A 22 -1.12 9.41 -10.18
N ASP A 23 -0.02 9.81 -9.53
CA ASP A 23 0.65 9.03 -8.48
C ASP A 23 -0.06 9.29 -7.13
N LEU A 24 -1.22 8.66 -6.96
CA LEU A 24 -2.07 8.82 -5.78
C LEU A 24 -1.43 8.25 -4.52
N LEU A 25 -0.70 7.13 -4.64
CA LEU A 25 0.01 6.52 -3.50
C LEU A 25 1.05 7.47 -2.94
N LYS A 26 1.90 8.06 -3.81
CA LYS A 26 2.88 9.05 -3.36
C LYS A 26 2.23 10.33 -2.86
N ALA A 27 1.06 10.71 -3.38
CA ALA A 27 0.31 11.85 -2.83
C ALA A 27 -0.11 11.61 -1.37
N VAL A 28 -0.61 10.41 -1.07
CA VAL A 28 -0.98 9.98 0.28
C VAL A 28 0.24 10.01 1.21
N GLU A 29 1.35 9.38 0.83
CA GLU A 29 2.58 9.36 1.64
C GLU A 29 3.04 10.77 2.04
N PHE A 30 3.00 11.72 1.10
CA PHE A 30 3.38 13.09 1.37
C PHE A 30 2.40 13.79 2.33
N TRP A 31 1.10 13.56 2.21
CA TRP A 31 0.11 14.17 3.10
C TRP A 31 0.10 13.56 4.50
N GLU A 32 0.28 12.25 4.62
CA GLU A 32 0.48 11.58 5.91
C GLU A 32 1.72 12.12 6.63
N THR A 33 2.81 12.40 5.89
CA THR A 33 4.02 13.02 6.43
C THR A 33 3.79 14.48 6.87
N ALA A 34 2.91 15.21 6.19
CA ALA A 34 2.60 16.61 6.51
C ALA A 34 1.77 16.76 7.80
N ARG A 35 0.86 15.81 8.06
CA ARG A 35 -0.08 15.83 9.20
C ARG A 35 0.60 16.06 10.57
N PRO A 36 1.58 15.24 11.01
CA PRO A 36 2.23 15.43 12.32
C PRO A 36 3.07 16.71 12.39
N LEU A 37 3.50 17.26 11.25
CA LEU A 37 4.22 18.54 11.21
C LEU A 37 3.29 19.73 11.44
N PHE A 38 2.04 19.66 10.96
CA PHE A 38 1.01 20.65 11.27
C PHE A 38 0.52 20.54 12.71
N GLU A 39 0.40 19.34 13.26
CA GLU A 39 0.09 19.14 14.68
C GLU A 39 1.15 19.78 15.58
N ARG A 40 2.44 19.55 15.30
CA ARG A 40 3.57 20.13 16.06
C ARG A 40 3.67 21.65 15.96
N SER A 41 3.17 22.23 14.88
CA SER A 41 3.12 23.69 14.68
C SER A 41 1.79 24.31 15.13
N TYR A 42 0.95 23.54 15.84
CA TYR A 42 -0.38 23.94 16.32
C TYR A 42 -1.31 24.46 15.19
N GLN A 43 -1.13 23.96 13.97
CA GLN A 43 -1.90 24.34 12.79
C GLN A 43 -3.13 23.43 12.61
N GLY A 44 -4.04 23.40 13.59
CA GLY A 44 -5.19 22.47 13.58
C GLY A 44 -6.07 22.53 12.32
N LYS A 45 -6.27 23.74 11.74
CA LYS A 45 -7.00 23.88 10.46
C LYS A 45 -6.31 23.13 9.31
N GLN A 46 -4.98 23.10 9.30
CA GLN A 46 -4.22 22.39 8.26
C GLN A 46 -4.25 20.89 8.47
N VAL A 47 -4.35 20.42 9.71
CA VAL A 47 -4.58 18.99 10.01
C VAL A 47 -5.91 18.54 9.39
N ASN A 48 -7.00 19.28 9.63
CA ASN A 48 -8.29 18.96 9.02
C ASN A 48 -8.24 18.98 7.49
N ASN A 49 -7.58 19.98 6.89
CA ASN A 49 -7.39 20.04 5.44
C ASN A 49 -6.63 18.82 4.88
N ILE A 50 -5.71 18.24 5.65
CA ILE A 50 -4.99 17.03 5.26
C ILE A 50 -5.90 15.81 5.37
N ASP A 51 -6.67 15.71 6.45
CA ASP A 51 -7.62 14.61 6.65
C ASP A 51 -8.67 14.57 5.51
N GLU A 52 -9.22 15.73 5.11
CA GLU A 52 -10.13 15.85 3.95
C GLU A 52 -9.49 15.41 2.63
N ARG A 53 -8.20 15.73 2.43
CA ARG A 53 -7.46 15.31 1.22
C ARG A 53 -7.24 13.81 1.19
N LEU A 54 -6.91 13.21 2.33
CA LEU A 54 -6.73 11.78 2.47
C LEU A 54 -8.05 11.03 2.24
N GLU A 55 -9.16 11.53 2.78
CA GLU A 55 -10.49 10.97 2.53
C GLU A 55 -10.87 11.04 1.05
N SER A 56 -10.61 12.18 0.40
CA SER A 56 -10.85 12.35 -1.05
C SER A 56 -10.05 11.36 -1.90
N VAL A 57 -8.82 11.02 -1.51
CA VAL A 57 -7.97 10.12 -2.31
C VAL A 57 -8.14 8.66 -1.92
N GLY A 58 -8.61 8.36 -0.71
CA GLY A 58 -8.92 6.98 -0.28
C GLY A 58 -9.95 6.32 -1.20
N GLY A 59 -10.96 7.06 -1.66
CA GLY A 59 -11.90 6.57 -2.67
C GLY A 59 -11.26 6.30 -4.04
N ASP A 60 -10.38 7.20 -4.49
CA ASP A 60 -9.69 7.08 -5.78
C ASP A 60 -8.66 5.93 -5.81
N VAL A 61 -7.95 5.69 -4.70
CA VAL A 61 -6.96 4.62 -4.53
C VAL A 61 -7.62 3.24 -4.46
N GLN A 62 -8.81 3.16 -3.86
CA GLN A 62 -9.57 1.90 -3.79
C GLN A 62 -10.03 1.44 -5.18
N GLU A 63 -10.42 2.39 -6.05
CA GLU A 63 -10.79 2.09 -7.45
C GLU A 63 -9.55 1.72 -8.30
N GLN A 64 -8.41 2.41 -8.12
CA GLN A 64 -7.16 2.03 -8.79
C GLN A 64 -6.68 0.63 -8.39
N ASN A 65 -6.79 0.27 -7.11
CA ASN A 65 -6.42 -1.08 -6.65
C ASN A 65 -7.35 -2.17 -7.21
N LYS A 66 -8.64 -1.87 -7.37
CA LYS A 66 -9.59 -2.78 -8.02
C LYS A 66 -9.28 -2.97 -9.51
N ALA A 67 -8.93 -1.90 -10.22
CA ALA A 67 -8.52 -1.96 -11.62
C ALA A 67 -7.23 -2.78 -11.81
N ASN A 68 -6.26 -2.61 -10.92
CA ASN A 68 -5.01 -3.38 -10.94
C ASN A 68 -5.24 -4.87 -10.63
N LEU A 69 -6.18 -5.19 -9.72
CA LEU A 69 -6.54 -6.57 -9.41
C LEU A 69 -7.26 -7.27 -10.57
N ALA A 70 -8.14 -6.56 -11.28
CA ALA A 70 -8.84 -7.09 -12.46
C ALA A 70 -7.89 -7.47 -13.60
N HIS A 71 -6.84 -6.67 -13.83
CA HIS A 71 -5.84 -6.96 -14.85
C HIS A 71 -4.98 -8.21 -14.52
N LEU A 72 -4.74 -8.51 -13.24
CA LEU A 72 -3.98 -9.69 -12.84
C LEU A 72 -4.81 -10.99 -12.98
N THR A 73 -6.13 -10.92 -12.81
CA THR A 73 -7.01 -12.09 -12.95
C THR A 73 -7.28 -12.51 -14.39
N GLU A 74 -7.00 -11.66 -15.40
CA GLU A 74 -7.24 -11.99 -16.81
C GLU A 74 -6.11 -12.81 -17.47
N LEU A 75 -4.96 -12.96 -16.79
CA LEU A 75 -3.83 -13.76 -17.27
C LEU A 75 -3.87 -15.23 -16.79
N ASP A 76 -4.85 -15.60 -15.96
CA ASP A 76 -4.96 -16.92 -15.34
C ASP A 76 -6.22 -17.68 -15.78
N ALA A 77 -6.78 -17.34 -16.95
CA ALA A 77 -7.76 -18.19 -17.62
C ALA A 77 -7.01 -19.23 -18.49
N PRO A 78 -6.82 -20.48 -18.02
CA PRO A 78 -6.41 -21.55 -18.91
C PRO A 78 -7.56 -21.80 -19.90
N SER A 79 -7.44 -21.23 -21.10
CA SER A 79 -8.08 -21.79 -22.29
C SER A 79 -7.40 -23.11 -22.60
N GLY A 80 -7.81 -24.13 -21.86
CA GLY A 80 -7.29 -25.48 -21.97
C GLY A 80 -8.36 -26.42 -21.45
N THR A 81 -9.16 -26.94 -22.38
CA THR A 81 -9.99 -28.13 -22.19
C THR A 81 -9.16 -29.22 -21.52
N VAL A 82 -9.43 -29.47 -20.24
CA VAL A 82 -8.80 -30.57 -19.49
C VAL A 82 -9.50 -31.86 -19.92
N GLU A 83 -8.88 -32.61 -20.82
CA GLU A 83 -9.18 -34.03 -20.98
C GLU A 83 -8.92 -34.74 -19.66
N LYS A 84 -9.89 -35.57 -19.27
CA LYS A 84 -9.85 -36.42 -18.07
C LYS A 84 -8.65 -37.35 -18.17
N VAL A 85 -7.78 -37.32 -17.17
CA VAL A 85 -6.85 -38.42 -16.92
C VAL A 85 -7.01 -38.81 -15.46
N ASP A 86 -7.68 -39.93 -15.27
CA ASP A 86 -7.76 -40.67 -14.03
C ASP A 86 -6.34 -41.06 -13.58
N ASN A 87 -5.95 -40.74 -12.34
CA ASN A 87 -4.95 -41.56 -11.66
C ASN A 87 -5.05 -41.41 -10.14
N GLU A 88 -5.43 -42.51 -9.51
CA GLU A 88 -5.23 -42.81 -8.09
C GLU A 88 -3.72 -42.73 -7.77
N ASP A 89 -3.32 -42.09 -6.67
CA ASP A 89 -2.62 -42.74 -5.56
C ASP A 89 -2.15 -41.76 -4.47
N LEU A 90 -2.31 -42.21 -3.23
CA LEU A 90 -2.00 -41.58 -1.95
C LEU A 90 -0.49 -41.30 -1.75
N LYS A 91 -0.16 -40.21 -1.03
CA LYS A 91 0.28 -40.27 0.39
C LYS A 91 0.69 -38.91 0.95
N VAL A 92 -0.09 -38.47 1.94
CA VAL A 92 0.26 -37.49 2.98
C VAL A 92 1.19 -38.15 3.99
N THR A 93 2.32 -37.52 4.33
CA THR A 93 3.17 -37.65 5.55
C THR A 93 4.48 -36.89 5.32
N ASN A 94 5.17 -36.21 6.23
CA ASN A 94 5.05 -35.92 7.67
C ASN A 94 6.11 -34.83 8.01
N SER A 95 5.86 -34.09 9.10
CA SER A 95 6.75 -33.41 10.06
C SER A 95 8.27 -33.35 9.82
N ASN A 96 8.87 -32.18 10.12
CA ASN A 96 10.09 -32.12 10.92
C ASN A 96 10.24 -30.76 11.64
N ASP A 97 9.81 -30.77 12.91
CA ASP A 97 10.24 -29.86 13.97
C ASP A 97 11.30 -30.61 14.79
N LYS A 98 12.53 -30.07 14.90
CA LYS A 98 13.40 -30.10 16.10
C LYS A 98 14.86 -29.72 15.81
N LYS A 99 15.29 -28.68 16.52
CA LYS A 99 16.51 -28.57 17.38
C LYS A 99 17.81 -29.28 16.95
N ASN A 100 18.87 -28.48 16.78
CA ASN A 100 20.23 -28.73 17.30
C ASN A 100 21.01 -27.41 17.26
N GLU A 101 21.12 -26.61 18.33
CA GLU A 101 22.16 -26.67 19.36
C GLU A 101 23.60 -26.94 18.85
N LEU A 102 24.47 -25.95 19.14
CA LEU A 102 25.93 -25.99 19.36
C LEU A 102 26.84 -26.63 18.30
N VAL A 103 27.90 -25.91 17.90
CA VAL A 103 29.31 -26.27 18.19
C VAL A 103 30.25 -25.09 17.84
N ALA A 104 31.20 -24.92 18.75
CA ALA A 104 32.40 -24.08 18.85
C ALA A 104 33.11 -23.59 17.58
N VAL A 105 33.70 -22.37 17.66
CA VAL A 105 35.16 -22.15 17.80
C VAL A 105 35.40 -20.97 18.74
#